data_AF-A0A0M3J0U8-F1
#
_entry.id   AF-A0A0M3J0U8-F1
#
_cell.length_a   1.000
_cell.length_b   1.000
_cell.length_c   1.000
_cell.angle_alpha   90.00
_cell.angle_beta   90.00
_cell.angle_gamma   90.00
#
_symmetry.space_group_name_H-M   'P 1'
#
loop_
_entity.id
_entity.type
_entity.pdbx_description
1 polymer ?
#
loop_
_entity_poly.entity_id
_entity_poly.type
_entity_poly.pdbx_seq_one_letter_code
_entity_poly.pdbx_strand_id
1 'polypeptide(L)'
;MYRVWYDESTWAPIRAQLRSDFNAFDELTRAQFISDAIALRERGSLPWSRVIEFASYLSKETEFAPHYAFKSVRDQLMSAFKNTADTPKINKYIQRTFETAYDIGWANNTDWTMAALATLATNGMCKTALPECLEKTKTLFEQFLTNCQYSTTGTGLCNSEVRPDVRRTQYCYGLAQTPTGHELVNRLYEWFKTNSHYFHRDADNLLNAMACTTDDDKMNSFISDIVEGKYPESALHMVAVHDTTDHVLWNYFKLNTEQVIYGVPSFNSYMTAAVGTWNQAENIKEMDDFIAGIELSGDNLAVINELKKNIQQNIDWLAKNRDEIMTAIEQELQ
;
A
#
# COMPACT_ATOMS: atom_id res chain seq x y z
N MET A 1 -15.79 18.81 16.97
CA MET A 1 -16.15 17.65 16.13
C MET A 1 -16.62 16.54 17.07
N TYR A 2 -17.64 15.78 16.71
CA TYR A 2 -18.18 14.68 17.53
C TYR A 2 -18.36 13.42 16.67
N ARG A 3 -18.43 12.25 17.31
CA ARG A 3 -18.68 10.93 16.71
C ARG A 3 -20.07 10.48 17.15
N VAL A 4 -20.89 9.92 16.25
CA VAL A 4 -22.25 9.50 16.60
C VAL A 4 -22.30 7.99 16.79
N TRP A 5 -22.62 7.59 18.02
CA TRP A 5 -22.94 6.20 18.33
C TRP A 5 -24.46 6.06 18.44
N TYR A 6 -25.04 5.31 17.50
CA TYR A 6 -26.45 4.95 17.54
C TYR A 6 -26.64 3.53 18.11
N ASP A 7 -27.85 3.21 18.56
CA ASP A 7 -28.20 1.84 18.91
C ASP A 7 -28.46 0.96 17.67
N GLU A 8 -28.60 -0.34 17.86
CA GLU A 8 -28.86 -1.27 16.75
C GLU A 8 -30.22 -1.00 16.08
N SER A 9 -31.21 -0.49 16.81
CA SER A 9 -32.54 -0.17 16.26
C SER A 9 -32.48 0.96 15.23
N THR A 10 -31.51 1.86 15.38
CA THR A 10 -31.23 2.96 14.45
C THR A 10 -30.23 2.56 13.37
N TRP A 11 -29.19 1.79 13.73
CA TRP A 11 -28.18 1.36 12.77
C TRP A 11 -28.66 0.30 11.78
N ALA A 12 -29.56 -0.62 12.15
CA ALA A 12 -30.04 -1.65 11.24
C ALA A 12 -30.77 -1.07 10.01
N PRO A 13 -31.71 -0.10 10.15
CA PRO A 13 -32.27 0.63 9.02
C PRO A 13 -31.22 1.35 8.14
N ILE A 14 -30.22 2.00 8.74
CA ILE A 14 -29.17 2.70 7.98
C ILE A 14 -28.37 1.71 7.11
N ARG A 15 -27.96 0.56 7.66
CA ARG A 15 -27.21 -0.46 6.90
C ARG A 15 -28.06 -1.13 5.82
N ALA A 16 -29.35 -1.35 6.08
CA ALA A 16 -30.28 -1.81 5.07
C ALA A 16 -30.41 -0.81 3.91
N GLN A 17 -30.57 0.48 4.23
CA GLN A 17 -30.67 1.56 3.25
C GLN A 17 -29.39 1.68 2.41
N LEU A 18 -28.20 1.65 3.03
CA LEU A 18 -26.91 1.68 2.30
C LEU A 18 -26.79 0.51 1.30
N ARG A 19 -27.27 -0.69 1.65
CA ARG A 19 -27.24 -1.86 0.77
C ARG A 19 -28.25 -1.78 -0.38
N SER A 20 -29.44 -1.20 -0.16
CA SER A 20 -30.49 -1.09 -1.18
C SER A 20 -30.34 0.12 -2.10
N ASP A 21 -30.10 1.29 -1.52
CA ASP A 21 -29.92 2.58 -2.20
C ASP A 21 -29.16 3.55 -1.28
N PHE A 22 -27.83 3.56 -1.43
CA PHE A 22 -26.96 4.42 -0.64
C PHE A 22 -27.15 5.91 -0.95
N ASN A 23 -27.66 6.28 -2.13
CA ASN A 23 -27.86 7.68 -2.53
C ASN A 23 -28.98 8.39 -1.74
N ALA A 24 -29.73 7.66 -0.91
CA ALA A 24 -30.60 8.25 0.11
C ALA A 24 -29.83 9.06 1.19
N PHE A 25 -28.51 8.89 1.28
CA PHE A 25 -27.60 9.71 2.09
C PHE A 25 -26.61 10.44 1.18
N ASP A 26 -26.22 11.67 1.52
CA ASP A 26 -25.18 12.41 0.81
C ASP A 26 -23.77 11.81 1.00
N GLU A 27 -22.84 12.16 0.12
CA GLU A 27 -21.43 11.69 0.12
C GLU A 27 -20.79 11.75 1.51
N LEU A 28 -20.94 12.88 2.21
CA LEU A 28 -20.26 13.15 3.47
C LEU A 28 -20.91 12.38 4.62
N THR A 29 -22.24 12.25 4.63
CA THR A 29 -22.95 11.37 5.58
C THR A 29 -22.51 9.91 5.40
N ARG A 30 -22.37 9.43 4.16
CA ARG A 30 -21.88 8.08 3.87
C ARG A 30 -20.43 7.87 4.36
N ALA A 31 -19.54 8.82 4.08
CA ALA A 31 -18.16 8.82 4.58
C ALA A 31 -18.10 8.88 6.12
N GLN A 32 -18.99 9.65 6.76
CA GLN A 32 -19.08 9.77 8.21
C GLN A 32 -19.50 8.44 8.86
N PHE A 33 -20.42 7.67 8.27
CA PHE A 33 -20.79 6.35 8.80
C PHE A 33 -19.61 5.38 8.83
N ILE A 34 -18.81 5.32 7.75
CA ILE A 34 -17.58 4.52 7.70
C ILE A 34 -16.58 5.02 8.76
N SER A 35 -16.35 6.33 8.82
CA SER A 35 -15.40 6.95 9.76
C SER A 35 -15.78 6.75 11.24
N ASP A 36 -17.07 6.81 11.56
CA ASP A 36 -17.59 6.55 12.90
C ASP A 36 -17.51 5.06 13.24
N ALA A 37 -17.82 4.16 12.30
CA ALA A 37 -17.68 2.73 12.52
C ALA A 37 -16.22 2.35 12.88
N ILE A 38 -15.25 2.95 12.19
CA ILE A 38 -13.81 2.76 12.48
C ILE A 38 -13.47 3.25 13.89
N ALA A 39 -13.77 4.51 14.21
CA ALA A 39 -13.42 5.11 15.50
C ALA A 39 -14.12 4.40 16.69
N LEU A 40 -15.33 3.89 16.47
CA LEU A 40 -16.07 3.11 17.46
C LEU A 40 -15.49 1.70 17.63
N ARG A 41 -14.96 1.07 16.58
CA ARG A 41 -14.23 -0.20 16.65
C ARG A 41 -12.87 -0.05 17.35
N GLU A 42 -12.12 1.01 17.06
CA GLU A 42 -10.84 1.30 17.69
C GLU A 42 -10.94 1.44 19.22
N ARG A 43 -12.03 2.05 19.72
CA ARG A 43 -12.31 2.11 21.17
C ARG A 43 -13.04 0.89 21.74
N GLY A 44 -13.23 -0.18 20.96
CA GLY A 44 -13.89 -1.42 21.39
C GLY A 44 -15.42 -1.33 21.57
N SER A 45 -16.09 -0.31 21.03
CA SER A 45 -17.57 -0.20 21.05
C SER A 45 -18.25 -0.86 19.84
N LEU A 46 -17.49 -1.28 18.82
CA LEU A 46 -18.00 -2.01 17.66
C LEU A 46 -17.12 -3.21 17.31
N PRO A 47 -17.73 -4.31 16.82
CA PRO A 47 -17.02 -5.44 16.24
C PRO A 47 -16.57 -5.14 14.79
N TRP A 48 -15.64 -5.94 14.25
CA TRP A 48 -15.09 -5.76 12.90
C TRP A 48 -16.13 -5.92 11.77
N SER A 49 -17.00 -6.90 11.93
CA SER A 49 -18.18 -7.15 11.12
C SER A 49 -18.97 -5.88 10.86
N ARG A 50 -19.17 -5.02 11.86
CA ARG A 50 -19.89 -3.75 11.67
C ARG A 50 -19.15 -2.77 10.76
N VAL A 51 -17.82 -2.71 10.83
CA VAL A 51 -17.00 -1.86 9.93
C VAL A 51 -17.12 -2.35 8.49
N ILE A 52 -17.12 -3.68 8.30
CA ILE A 52 -17.27 -4.34 6.99
C ILE A 52 -18.69 -4.12 6.43
N GLU A 53 -19.73 -4.29 7.25
CA GLU A 53 -21.13 -4.00 6.85
C GLU A 53 -21.32 -2.55 6.39
N PHE A 54 -20.70 -1.57 7.07
CA PHE A 54 -20.75 -0.16 6.66
C PHE A 54 -19.95 0.16 5.39
N ALA A 55 -19.04 -0.73 4.97
CA ALA A 55 -18.29 -0.61 3.72
C ALA A 55 -18.91 -1.43 2.56
N SER A 56 -19.92 -2.26 2.83
CA SER A 56 -20.50 -3.22 1.86
C SER A 56 -20.96 -2.62 0.53
N TYR A 57 -21.47 -1.38 0.56
CA TYR A 57 -21.99 -0.70 -0.63
C TYR A 57 -20.89 -0.08 -1.52
N LEU A 58 -19.63 -0.03 -1.06
CA LEU A 58 -18.52 0.61 -1.79
C LEU A 58 -18.26 -0.01 -3.17
N SER A 59 -18.64 -1.26 -3.40
CA SER A 59 -18.54 -1.88 -4.73
C SER A 59 -19.34 -1.14 -5.81
N LYS A 60 -20.36 -0.36 -5.42
CA LYS A 60 -21.22 0.46 -6.27
C LYS A 60 -20.94 1.97 -6.15
N GLU A 61 -20.01 2.38 -5.28
CA GLU A 61 -19.74 3.77 -4.95
C GLU A 61 -18.77 4.42 -5.96
N THR A 62 -19.08 5.65 -6.38
CA THR A 62 -18.29 6.45 -7.32
C THR A 62 -17.90 7.83 -6.79
N GLU A 63 -18.31 8.19 -5.57
CA GLU A 63 -17.90 9.42 -4.89
C GLU A 63 -16.64 9.20 -4.02
N PHE A 64 -15.80 10.23 -3.85
CA PHE A 64 -14.44 10.06 -3.33
C PHE A 64 -14.37 9.87 -1.81
N ALA A 65 -15.17 10.64 -1.04
CA ALA A 65 -15.01 10.70 0.41
C ALA A 65 -15.28 9.36 1.13
N PRO A 66 -16.24 8.51 0.70
CA PRO A 66 -16.45 7.20 1.31
C PRO A 66 -15.28 6.23 1.10
N HIS A 67 -14.74 6.17 -0.12
CA HIS A 67 -13.53 5.39 -0.44
C HIS A 67 -12.31 5.89 0.35
N TYR A 68 -12.18 7.21 0.51
CA TYR A 68 -11.15 7.81 1.35
C TYR A 68 -11.32 7.46 2.83
N ALA A 69 -12.54 7.48 3.37
CA ALA A 69 -12.84 7.09 4.74
C ALA A 69 -12.53 5.61 5.02
N PHE A 70 -12.70 4.74 4.03
CA PHE A 70 -12.37 3.32 4.12
C PHE A 70 -10.86 3.01 3.95
N LYS A 71 -10.06 3.96 3.45
CA LYS A 71 -8.64 3.75 3.13
C LYS A 71 -7.83 3.16 4.30
N SER A 72 -8.04 3.62 5.54
CA SER A 72 -7.32 3.11 6.71
C SER A 72 -7.68 1.66 7.04
N VAL A 73 -8.93 1.25 6.82
CA VAL A 73 -9.38 -0.15 6.98
C VAL A 73 -8.73 -1.02 5.93
N ARG A 74 -8.76 -0.62 4.66
CA ARG A 74 -8.07 -1.30 3.57
C ARG A 74 -6.59 -1.51 3.91
N ASP A 75 -5.89 -0.45 4.27
CA ASP A 75 -4.46 -0.50 4.54
C ASP A 75 -4.15 -1.38 5.78
N GLN A 76 -4.98 -1.32 6.83
CA GLN A 76 -4.87 -2.21 8.00
C GLN A 76 -5.12 -3.68 7.65
N LEU A 77 -6.13 -4.00 6.85
CA LEU A 77 -6.43 -5.38 6.42
C LEU A 77 -5.31 -5.93 5.54
N MET A 78 -4.82 -5.15 4.56
CA MET A 78 -3.73 -5.57 3.68
C MET A 78 -2.41 -5.75 4.43
N SER A 79 -2.15 -4.94 5.47
CA SER A 79 -0.97 -5.06 6.33
C SER A 79 -1.06 -6.27 7.27
N ALA A 80 -2.13 -6.36 8.06
CA ALA A 80 -2.26 -7.38 9.09
C ALA A 80 -2.36 -8.79 8.51
N PHE A 81 -3.02 -8.97 7.37
CA PHE A 81 -3.14 -10.27 6.70
C PHE A 81 -2.04 -10.53 5.66
N LYS A 82 -0.96 -9.74 5.63
CA LYS A 82 0.15 -9.93 4.69
C LYS A 82 0.87 -11.26 4.94
N ASN A 83 1.22 -11.97 3.87
CA ASN A 83 1.86 -13.30 3.91
C ASN A 83 1.11 -14.34 4.77
N THR A 84 -0.23 -14.31 4.77
CA THR A 84 -1.09 -15.29 5.48
C THR A 84 -1.90 -16.13 4.49
N ALA A 85 -2.45 -17.26 4.95
CA ALA A 85 -3.35 -18.09 4.13
C ALA A 85 -4.61 -17.35 3.64
N ASP A 86 -5.00 -16.25 4.31
CA ASP A 86 -6.19 -15.46 3.99
C ASP A 86 -5.92 -14.27 3.05
N THR A 87 -4.65 -13.93 2.76
CA THR A 87 -4.29 -12.82 1.85
C THR A 87 -5.08 -12.84 0.52
N PRO A 88 -5.31 -13.99 -0.15
CA PRO A 88 -6.09 -14.01 -1.39
C PRO A 88 -7.56 -13.59 -1.22
N LYS A 89 -8.20 -13.94 -0.09
CA LYS A 89 -9.58 -13.54 0.23
C LYS A 89 -9.66 -12.05 0.58
N ILE A 90 -8.70 -11.55 1.36
CA ILE A 90 -8.55 -10.12 1.68
C ILE A 90 -8.38 -9.30 0.39
N ASN A 91 -7.50 -9.74 -0.52
CA ASN A 91 -7.30 -9.10 -1.81
C ASN A 91 -8.60 -9.05 -2.63
N LYS A 92 -9.35 -10.16 -2.71
CA LYS A 92 -10.64 -10.21 -3.42
C LYS A 92 -11.69 -9.26 -2.80
N TYR A 93 -11.72 -9.14 -1.47
CA TYR A 93 -12.60 -8.18 -0.79
C TYR A 93 -12.24 -6.73 -1.12
N ILE A 94 -10.96 -6.38 -1.05
CA ILE A 94 -10.50 -5.03 -1.43
C ILE A 94 -10.79 -4.73 -2.91
N GLN A 95 -10.66 -5.71 -3.81
CA GLN A 95 -11.08 -5.55 -5.22
C GLN A 95 -12.57 -5.25 -5.33
N ARG A 96 -13.44 -6.02 -4.64
CA ARG A 96 -14.89 -5.76 -4.62
C ARG A 96 -15.20 -4.36 -4.11
N THR A 97 -14.46 -3.83 -3.12
CA THR A 97 -14.68 -2.44 -2.66
C THR A 97 -14.34 -1.35 -3.68
N PHE A 98 -13.62 -1.64 -4.76
CA PHE A 98 -13.30 -0.66 -5.82
C PHE A 98 -13.93 -0.99 -7.19
N GLU A 99 -14.83 -1.99 -7.26
CA GLU A 99 -15.35 -2.54 -8.52
C GLU A 99 -15.87 -1.46 -9.49
N THR A 100 -16.91 -0.70 -9.12
CA THR A 100 -17.42 0.40 -9.97
C THR A 100 -16.45 1.60 -10.04
N ALA A 101 -15.69 1.87 -8.98
CA ALA A 101 -14.73 2.98 -8.93
C ALA A 101 -13.54 2.80 -9.90
N TYR A 102 -13.25 1.57 -10.32
CA TYR A 102 -12.17 1.26 -11.24
C TYR A 102 -12.49 1.65 -12.70
N ASP A 103 -13.77 1.74 -13.09
CA ASP A 103 -14.19 2.14 -14.44
C ASP A 103 -13.64 3.52 -14.86
N ILE A 104 -13.54 4.46 -13.90
CA ILE A 104 -12.94 5.78 -14.12
C ILE A 104 -11.41 5.81 -13.95
N GLY A 105 -10.81 4.70 -13.51
CA GLY A 105 -9.41 4.62 -13.05
C GLY A 105 -8.37 5.06 -14.08
N TRP A 106 -8.64 4.84 -15.37
CA TRP A 106 -7.76 5.24 -16.47
C TRP A 106 -8.38 6.32 -17.37
N ALA A 107 -9.49 6.95 -16.96
CA ALA A 107 -10.22 7.93 -17.75
C ALA A 107 -9.56 9.33 -17.69
N ASN A 108 -9.49 10.00 -18.84
CA ASN A 108 -8.96 11.37 -18.92
C ASN A 108 -10.05 12.41 -18.61
N ASN A 109 -10.35 12.62 -17.32
CA ASN A 109 -11.59 13.30 -16.89
C ASN A 109 -11.46 14.76 -16.42
N THR A 110 -10.25 15.29 -16.24
CA THR A 110 -9.93 16.58 -15.57
C THR A 110 -10.32 16.72 -14.08
N ASP A 111 -11.59 16.46 -13.68
CA ASP A 111 -12.13 16.68 -12.31
C ASP A 111 -11.24 16.08 -11.20
N TRP A 112 -11.19 16.75 -10.04
CA TRP A 112 -10.27 16.44 -8.95
C TRP A 112 -10.76 15.31 -8.03
N THR A 113 -12.07 15.18 -7.75
CA THR A 113 -12.57 14.10 -6.89
C THR A 113 -12.46 12.77 -7.63
N MET A 114 -12.85 12.76 -8.91
CA MET A 114 -12.71 11.60 -9.79
C MET A 114 -11.24 11.23 -10.02
N ALA A 115 -10.34 12.21 -10.10
CA ALA A 115 -8.89 11.96 -10.16
C ALA A 115 -8.35 11.30 -8.89
N ALA A 116 -8.73 11.81 -7.71
CA ALA A 116 -8.31 11.25 -6.43
C ALA A 116 -8.89 9.84 -6.21
N LEU A 117 -10.13 9.60 -6.65
CA LEU A 117 -10.73 8.26 -6.65
C LEU A 117 -10.02 7.31 -7.62
N ALA A 118 -9.70 7.77 -8.84
CA ALA A 118 -8.92 6.98 -9.80
C ALA A 118 -7.54 6.57 -9.24
N THR A 119 -6.86 7.45 -8.49
CA THR A 119 -5.63 7.09 -7.76
C THR A 119 -5.89 5.99 -6.72
N LEU A 120 -6.95 6.09 -5.92
CA LEU A 120 -7.28 5.07 -4.90
C LEU A 120 -7.65 3.72 -5.53
N ALA A 121 -8.50 3.73 -6.55
CA ALA A 121 -9.03 2.55 -7.22
C ALA A 121 -7.93 1.82 -8.01
N THR A 122 -7.18 2.52 -8.88
CA THR A 122 -6.09 1.88 -9.65
C THR A 122 -5.02 1.30 -8.73
N ASN A 123 -4.64 2.01 -7.66
CA ASN A 123 -3.68 1.49 -6.70
C ASN A 123 -4.23 0.26 -5.95
N GLY A 124 -5.48 0.30 -5.47
CA GLY A 124 -6.11 -0.83 -4.78
C GLY A 124 -6.22 -2.08 -5.66
N MET A 125 -6.69 -1.91 -6.90
CA MET A 125 -6.85 -3.00 -7.86
C MET A 125 -5.51 -3.62 -8.28
N CYS A 126 -4.50 -2.81 -8.58
CA CYS A 126 -3.18 -3.35 -8.96
C CYS A 126 -2.43 -3.95 -7.75
N LYS A 127 -2.50 -3.34 -6.56
CA LYS A 127 -1.82 -3.86 -5.35
C LYS A 127 -2.37 -5.22 -4.89
N THR A 128 -3.64 -5.49 -5.18
CA THR A 128 -4.30 -6.77 -4.92
C THR A 128 -4.14 -7.78 -6.07
N ALA A 129 -3.34 -7.46 -7.09
CA ALA A 129 -3.08 -8.26 -8.28
C ALA A 129 -4.32 -8.55 -9.15
N LEU A 130 -5.22 -7.58 -9.34
CA LEU A 130 -6.29 -7.69 -10.35
C LEU A 130 -5.66 -7.84 -11.75
N PRO A 131 -5.92 -8.94 -12.50
CA PRO A 131 -5.27 -9.18 -13.79
C PRO A 131 -5.45 -8.05 -14.81
N GLU A 132 -6.62 -7.43 -14.86
CA GLU A 132 -6.90 -6.31 -15.75
C GLU A 132 -6.04 -5.07 -15.42
N CYS A 133 -5.86 -4.76 -14.14
CA CYS A 133 -5.02 -3.64 -13.71
C CYS A 133 -3.54 -3.89 -14.02
N LEU A 134 -3.07 -5.14 -13.84
CA LEU A 134 -1.72 -5.54 -14.20
C LEU A 134 -1.47 -5.45 -15.70
N GLU A 135 -2.33 -6.01 -16.54
CA GLU A 135 -2.18 -5.93 -18.01
C GLU A 135 -2.27 -4.48 -18.53
N LYS A 136 -3.19 -3.68 -17.95
CA LYS A 136 -3.32 -2.26 -18.29
C LYS A 136 -2.09 -1.45 -17.90
N THR A 137 -1.53 -1.66 -16.70
CA THR A 137 -0.31 -0.95 -16.26
C THR A 137 0.91 -1.37 -17.06
N LYS A 138 1.06 -2.66 -17.39
CA LYS A 138 2.09 -3.16 -18.31
C LYS A 138 2.01 -2.47 -19.68
N THR A 139 0.84 -2.51 -20.32
CA THR A 139 0.61 -1.87 -21.63
C THR A 139 0.97 -0.38 -21.60
N LEU A 140 0.48 0.35 -20.60
CA LEU A 140 0.76 1.79 -20.44
C LEU A 140 2.24 2.06 -20.13
N PHE A 141 2.93 1.15 -19.45
CA PHE A 141 4.34 1.28 -19.13
C PHE A 141 5.24 0.99 -20.34
N GLU A 142 4.93 -0.04 -21.13
CA GLU A 142 5.65 -0.32 -22.38
C GLU A 142 5.54 0.86 -23.37
N GLN A 143 4.36 1.48 -23.48
CA GLN A 143 4.16 2.73 -24.23
C GLN A 143 5.01 3.88 -23.68
N PHE A 144 5.05 4.04 -22.35
CA PHE A 144 5.92 5.02 -21.68
C PHE A 144 7.41 4.77 -21.98
N LEU A 145 7.87 3.51 -21.94
CA LEU A 145 9.25 3.17 -22.26
C LEU A 145 9.62 3.55 -23.69
N THR A 146 8.74 3.25 -24.66
CA THR A 146 8.92 3.63 -26.07
C THR A 146 8.95 5.15 -26.23
N ASN A 147 7.94 5.85 -25.73
CA ASN A 147 7.79 7.30 -25.93
C ASN A 147 8.87 8.11 -25.22
N CYS A 148 9.33 7.67 -24.04
CA CYS A 148 10.32 8.37 -23.23
C CYS A 148 11.78 7.93 -23.51
N GLN A 149 12.02 6.97 -24.41
CA GLN A 149 13.37 6.44 -24.72
C GLN A 149 14.41 7.54 -24.99
N TYR A 150 14.01 8.61 -25.69
CA TYR A 150 14.86 9.75 -26.03
C TYR A 150 14.44 11.07 -25.34
N SER A 151 13.65 11.01 -24.26
CA SER A 151 13.22 12.21 -23.56
C SER A 151 14.40 12.96 -22.93
N THR A 152 14.42 14.27 -23.16
CA THR A 152 15.36 15.24 -22.56
C THR A 152 14.66 16.23 -21.63
N THR A 153 13.35 16.07 -21.40
CA THR A 153 12.46 17.01 -20.68
C THR A 153 11.65 16.34 -19.57
N GLY A 154 12.13 15.19 -19.07
CA GLY A 154 11.43 14.38 -18.06
C GLY A 154 10.26 13.59 -18.64
N THR A 155 9.22 13.37 -17.84
CA THR A 155 8.05 12.53 -18.15
C THR A 155 6.88 13.27 -18.80
N GLY A 156 6.85 14.61 -18.71
CA GLY A 156 5.66 15.42 -18.97
C GLY A 156 5.08 15.24 -20.38
N LEU A 157 5.93 15.36 -21.41
CA LEU A 157 5.54 15.28 -22.81
C LEU A 157 5.40 13.83 -23.32
N CYS A 158 6.31 12.94 -22.90
CA CYS A 158 6.36 11.57 -23.43
C CYS A 158 5.37 10.60 -22.74
N ASN A 159 4.77 10.99 -21.60
CA ASN A 159 3.72 10.25 -20.93
C ASN A 159 2.38 11.03 -20.88
N SER A 160 2.11 11.88 -21.89
CA SER A 160 0.93 12.76 -21.95
C SER A 160 -0.40 12.04 -21.77
N GLU A 161 -0.50 10.85 -22.37
CA GLU A 161 -1.74 10.05 -22.40
C GLU A 161 -2.11 9.45 -21.04
N VAL A 162 -1.17 9.38 -20.10
CA VAL A 162 -1.45 8.93 -18.72
C VAL A 162 -1.46 10.12 -17.77
N ARG A 163 -2.64 10.37 -17.21
CA ARG A 163 -2.86 11.40 -16.19
C ARG A 163 -1.85 11.25 -15.04
N PRO A 164 -1.21 12.34 -14.58
CA PRO A 164 -0.22 12.28 -13.51
C PRO A 164 -0.67 11.60 -12.21
N ASP A 165 -1.97 11.66 -11.93
CA ASP A 165 -2.60 11.19 -10.70
C ASP A 165 -2.56 9.65 -10.58
N VAL A 166 -2.41 8.93 -11.70
CA VAL A 166 -2.28 7.46 -11.75
C VAL A 166 -0.91 6.96 -12.23
N ARG A 167 0.04 7.88 -12.53
CA ARG A 167 1.40 7.53 -12.95
C ARG A 167 2.17 6.69 -11.91
N ARG A 168 1.93 6.89 -10.62
CA ARG A 168 2.53 6.05 -9.55
C ARG A 168 2.18 4.57 -9.75
N THR A 169 0.91 4.29 -10.05
CA THR A 169 0.40 2.93 -10.32
C THR A 169 0.96 2.40 -11.64
N GLN A 170 0.90 3.20 -12.72
CA GLN A 170 1.48 2.85 -14.03
C GLN A 170 2.95 2.43 -13.90
N TYR A 171 3.80 3.27 -13.30
CA TYR A 171 5.23 3.04 -13.25
C TYR A 171 5.58 1.85 -12.34
N CYS A 172 4.94 1.71 -11.18
CA CYS A 172 5.21 0.62 -10.24
C CYS A 172 4.86 -0.75 -10.83
N TYR A 173 3.59 -0.98 -11.16
CA TYR A 173 3.13 -2.30 -11.62
C TYR A 173 3.54 -2.59 -13.06
N GLY A 174 3.83 -1.54 -13.85
CA GLY A 174 4.50 -1.66 -15.14
C GLY A 174 5.95 -2.14 -15.01
N LEU A 175 6.77 -1.49 -14.17
CA LEU A 175 8.17 -1.88 -13.99
C LEU A 175 8.30 -3.28 -13.34
N ALA A 176 7.38 -3.64 -12.44
CA ALA A 176 7.30 -4.99 -11.88
C ALA A 176 7.12 -6.09 -12.94
N GLN A 177 6.46 -5.79 -14.05
CA GLN A 177 6.21 -6.72 -15.17
C GLN A 177 7.18 -6.57 -16.34
N THR A 178 7.91 -5.44 -16.41
CA THR A 178 8.88 -5.13 -17.46
C THR A 178 10.19 -4.60 -16.86
N PRO A 179 10.99 -5.42 -16.15
CA PRO A 179 12.18 -4.95 -15.40
C PRO A 179 13.26 -4.29 -16.26
N THR A 180 13.31 -4.61 -17.56
CA THR A 180 14.18 -3.95 -18.54
C THR A 180 13.96 -2.43 -18.65
N GLY A 181 12.82 -1.91 -18.16
CA GLY A 181 12.53 -0.49 -18.08
C GLY A 181 13.29 0.26 -16.96
N HIS A 182 13.96 -0.44 -16.04
CA HIS A 182 14.57 0.14 -14.84
C HIS A 182 15.58 1.26 -15.17
N GLU A 183 16.45 1.05 -16.15
CA GLU A 183 17.46 2.05 -16.56
C GLU A 183 16.83 3.37 -17.05
N LEU A 184 15.70 3.28 -17.75
CA LEU A 184 14.98 4.47 -18.22
C LEU A 184 14.30 5.20 -17.05
N VAL A 185 13.69 4.45 -16.12
CA VAL A 185 13.08 5.01 -14.90
C VAL A 185 14.14 5.74 -14.06
N ASN A 186 15.29 5.11 -13.80
CA ASN A 186 16.39 5.71 -13.05
C ASN A 186 16.94 6.97 -13.75
N ARG A 187 17.22 6.89 -15.06
CA ARG A 187 17.68 8.06 -15.85
C ARG A 187 16.71 9.24 -15.78
N LEU A 188 15.41 8.99 -15.80
CA LEU A 188 14.39 10.04 -15.67
C LEU A 188 14.30 10.58 -14.23
N TYR A 189 14.49 9.74 -13.22
CA TYR A 189 14.57 10.17 -11.82
C TYR A 189 15.76 11.11 -11.57
N GLU A 190 16.96 10.73 -12.02
CA GLU A 190 18.16 11.57 -11.92
C GLU A 190 18.03 12.87 -12.75
N TRP A 191 17.31 12.83 -13.88
CA TRP A 191 16.95 14.04 -14.62
C TRP A 191 16.11 14.99 -13.76
N PHE A 192 15.09 14.50 -13.03
CA PHE A 192 14.26 15.34 -12.16
C PHE A 192 15.05 15.92 -10.98
N LYS A 193 15.87 15.12 -10.29
CA LYS A 193 16.78 15.60 -9.23
C LYS A 193 17.62 16.79 -9.70
N THR A 194 18.16 16.70 -10.92
CA THR A 194 19.13 17.66 -11.46
C THR A 194 18.46 18.90 -12.07
N ASN A 195 17.35 18.73 -12.80
CA ASN A 195 16.78 19.78 -13.65
C ASN A 195 15.45 20.35 -13.13
N SER A 196 14.82 19.71 -12.14
CA SER A 196 13.49 20.08 -11.66
C SER A 196 13.28 19.69 -10.20
N HIS A 197 14.22 20.07 -9.33
CA HIS A 197 14.23 19.71 -7.90
C HIS A 197 12.99 20.17 -7.13
N TYR A 198 12.31 21.22 -7.58
CA TYR A 198 11.02 21.66 -7.02
C TYR A 198 9.82 20.78 -7.44
N PHE A 199 9.94 19.94 -8.47
CA PHE A 199 8.86 19.09 -8.98
C PHE A 199 8.95 17.65 -8.44
N HIS A 200 8.66 17.50 -7.14
CA HIS A 200 8.81 16.22 -6.46
C HIS A 200 7.84 15.10 -6.94
N ARG A 201 6.67 15.40 -7.51
CA ARG A 201 5.64 14.36 -7.76
C ARG A 201 6.11 13.25 -8.71
N ASP A 202 6.60 13.60 -9.90
CA ASP A 202 7.03 12.54 -10.85
C ASP A 202 8.38 11.93 -10.45
N ALA A 203 9.25 12.66 -9.76
CA ALA A 203 10.45 12.07 -9.13
C ALA A 203 10.08 10.99 -8.10
N ASP A 204 9.17 11.28 -7.17
CA ASP A 204 8.71 10.32 -6.16
C ASP A 204 7.97 9.13 -6.79
N ASN A 205 7.19 9.37 -7.86
CA ASN A 205 6.54 8.29 -8.63
C ASN A 205 7.56 7.36 -9.31
N LEU A 206 8.66 7.88 -9.87
CA LEU A 206 9.72 7.09 -10.48
C LEU A 206 10.58 6.36 -9.43
N LEU A 207 10.89 7.01 -8.31
CA LEU A 207 11.58 6.40 -7.17
C LEU A 207 10.77 5.24 -6.59
N ASN A 208 9.46 5.44 -6.39
CA ASN A 208 8.54 4.38 -5.98
C ASN A 208 8.50 3.24 -7.00
N ALA A 209 8.63 3.52 -8.29
CA ALA A 209 8.65 2.48 -9.31
C ALA A 209 9.90 1.61 -9.22
N MET A 210 11.08 2.19 -8.97
CA MET A 210 12.31 1.42 -8.75
C MET A 210 12.16 0.42 -7.58
N ALA A 211 11.42 0.81 -6.54
CA ALA A 211 11.05 -0.06 -5.41
C ALA A 211 10.02 -1.17 -5.76
N CYS A 212 9.50 -1.23 -6.99
CA CYS A 212 8.59 -2.27 -7.48
C CYS A 212 9.24 -3.26 -8.45
N THR A 213 10.57 -3.17 -8.67
CA THR A 213 11.27 -4.11 -9.57
C THR A 213 11.19 -5.56 -9.04
N THR A 214 11.01 -6.51 -9.95
CA THR A 214 11.04 -7.97 -9.67
C THR A 214 12.38 -8.61 -10.06
N ASP A 215 13.34 -7.79 -10.51
CA ASP A 215 14.72 -8.17 -10.75
C ASP A 215 15.54 -8.01 -9.46
N ASP A 216 16.03 -9.13 -8.92
CA ASP A 216 16.75 -9.19 -7.64
C ASP A 216 18.05 -8.37 -7.64
N ASP A 217 18.79 -8.34 -8.75
CA ASP A 217 20.04 -7.57 -8.85
C ASP A 217 19.74 -6.07 -8.82
N LYS A 218 18.68 -5.63 -9.51
CA LYS A 218 18.20 -4.24 -9.45
C LYS A 218 17.64 -3.89 -8.08
N MET A 219 16.91 -4.78 -7.43
CA MET A 219 16.39 -4.56 -6.07
C MET A 219 17.53 -4.41 -5.06
N ASN A 220 18.52 -5.32 -5.08
CA ASN A 220 19.67 -5.28 -4.19
C ASN A 220 20.54 -4.03 -4.43
N SER A 221 20.77 -3.64 -5.70
CA SER A 221 21.47 -2.38 -6.01
C SER A 221 20.68 -1.16 -5.51
N PHE A 222 19.36 -1.14 -5.68
CA PHE A 222 18.51 -0.05 -5.22
C PHE A 222 18.55 0.09 -3.68
N ILE A 223 18.50 -1.02 -2.94
CA ILE A 223 18.65 -1.01 -1.48
C ILE A 223 20.04 -0.52 -1.07
N SER A 224 21.12 -0.97 -1.74
CA SER A 224 22.49 -0.47 -1.51
C SER A 224 22.58 1.04 -1.67
N ASP A 225 22.01 1.58 -2.74
CA ASP A 225 22.00 3.01 -3.03
C ASP A 225 21.20 3.82 -1.99
N ILE A 226 20.15 3.26 -1.38
CA ILE A 226 19.45 3.89 -0.24
C ILE A 226 20.32 3.87 1.02
N VAL A 227 20.95 2.73 1.31
CA VAL A 227 21.81 2.56 2.49
C VAL A 227 23.07 3.45 2.42
N GLU A 228 23.60 3.67 1.22
CA GLU A 228 24.67 4.62 0.91
C GLU A 228 24.22 6.10 0.84
N GLY A 229 22.90 6.38 0.95
CA GLY A 229 22.34 7.74 0.96
C GLY A 229 22.23 8.43 -0.41
N LYS A 230 22.30 7.69 -1.52
CA LYS A 230 22.07 8.23 -2.89
C LYS A 230 20.58 8.48 -3.18
N TYR A 231 19.71 7.76 -2.46
CA TYR A 231 18.26 7.92 -2.40
C TYR A 231 17.81 8.25 -0.97
N PRO A 232 16.66 8.91 -0.76
CA PRO A 232 16.18 9.26 0.57
C PRO A 232 15.77 8.01 1.38
N GLU A 233 15.93 8.07 2.71
CA GLU A 233 15.56 7.00 3.65
C GLU A 233 14.13 6.47 3.45
N SER A 234 13.18 7.35 3.07
CA SER A 234 11.79 6.99 2.79
C SER A 234 11.61 5.94 1.67
N ALA A 235 12.60 5.74 0.81
CA ALA A 235 12.58 4.69 -0.21
C ALA A 235 12.60 3.26 0.39
N LEU A 236 13.10 3.08 1.63
CA LEU A 236 12.99 1.80 2.35
C LEU A 236 11.52 1.42 2.58
N HIS A 237 10.68 2.39 2.95
CA HIS A 237 9.25 2.17 3.08
C HIS A 237 8.60 1.87 1.73
N MET A 238 9.09 2.44 0.62
CA MET A 238 8.61 2.09 -0.72
C MET A 238 8.88 0.62 -1.05
N VAL A 239 10.06 0.08 -0.73
CA VAL A 239 10.36 -1.35 -0.89
C VAL A 239 9.41 -2.19 -0.04
N ALA A 240 9.27 -1.86 1.26
CA ALA A 240 8.42 -2.60 2.20
C ALA A 240 6.94 -2.68 1.81
N VAL A 241 6.36 -1.63 1.21
CA VAL A 241 4.93 -1.62 0.83
C VAL A 241 4.63 -2.40 -0.45
N HIS A 242 5.65 -2.74 -1.25
CA HIS A 242 5.54 -3.46 -2.53
C HIS A 242 6.12 -4.88 -2.49
N ASP A 243 7.06 -5.16 -1.57
CA ASP A 243 7.49 -6.53 -1.24
C ASP A 243 6.26 -7.36 -0.81
N THR A 244 5.95 -8.44 -1.53
CA THR A 244 4.84 -9.34 -1.21
C THR A 244 5.23 -10.44 -0.23
N THR A 245 6.53 -10.63 0.03
CA THR A 245 7.10 -11.68 0.87
C THR A 245 7.38 -11.24 2.31
N ASP A 246 7.58 -9.93 2.54
CA ASP A 246 8.13 -9.35 3.78
C ASP A 246 9.57 -9.79 4.10
N HIS A 247 10.33 -10.28 3.13
CA HIS A 247 11.68 -10.77 3.35
C HIS A 247 12.75 -10.07 2.50
N VAL A 248 12.42 -9.14 1.59
CA VAL A 248 13.42 -8.49 0.70
C VAL A 248 14.46 -7.71 1.51
N LEU A 249 14.02 -6.75 2.33
CA LEU A 249 14.94 -5.95 3.16
C LEU A 249 15.60 -6.78 4.27
N TRP A 250 14.89 -7.75 4.84
CA TRP A 250 15.45 -8.63 5.87
C TRP A 250 16.54 -9.55 5.30
N ASN A 251 16.35 -10.13 4.10
CA ASN A 251 17.36 -10.92 3.42
C ASN A 251 18.57 -10.06 3.02
N TYR A 252 18.35 -8.83 2.56
CA TYR A 252 19.44 -7.88 2.31
C TYR A 252 20.25 -7.60 3.58
N PHE A 253 19.59 -7.37 4.73
CA PHE A 253 20.26 -7.18 6.01
C PHE A 253 21.08 -8.40 6.46
N LYS A 254 20.56 -9.62 6.27
CA LYS A 254 21.30 -10.86 6.58
C LYS A 254 22.58 -11.02 5.74
N LEU A 255 22.62 -10.46 4.53
CA LEU A 255 23.77 -10.52 3.63
C LEU A 255 24.73 -9.33 3.77
N ASN A 256 24.22 -8.15 4.14
CA ASN A 256 24.96 -6.88 4.16
C ASN A 256 24.88 -6.20 5.53
N THR A 257 25.04 -6.97 6.61
CA THR A 257 24.76 -6.57 8.00
C THR A 257 25.52 -5.31 8.42
N GLU A 258 26.83 -5.23 8.18
CA GLU A 258 27.63 -4.04 8.51
C GLU A 258 27.18 -2.80 7.71
N GLN A 259 26.86 -2.97 6.42
CA GLN A 259 26.43 -1.88 5.55
C GLN A 259 25.13 -1.24 6.06
N VAL A 260 24.19 -2.06 6.54
CA VAL A 260 22.92 -1.58 7.13
C VAL A 260 23.12 -0.97 8.52
N ILE A 261 23.99 -1.56 9.37
CA ILE A 261 24.27 -1.04 10.72
C ILE A 261 24.95 0.33 10.69
N TYR A 262 25.89 0.52 9.76
CA TYR A 262 26.69 1.74 9.62
C TYR A 262 26.25 2.63 8.45
N GLY A 263 25.06 2.37 7.90
CA GLY A 263 24.49 3.09 6.75
C GLY A 263 24.02 4.50 7.07
N VAL A 264 23.59 5.22 6.02
CA VAL A 264 22.98 6.55 6.14
C VAL A 264 21.57 6.50 6.76
N PRO A 265 20.69 5.55 6.38
CA PRO A 265 19.45 5.30 7.12
C PRO A 265 19.71 4.93 8.58
N SER A 266 18.85 5.38 9.49
CA SER A 266 18.94 4.87 10.87
C SER A 266 18.62 3.38 10.90
N PHE A 267 19.32 2.61 11.74
CA PHE A 267 19.05 1.18 11.93
C PHE A 267 17.57 0.93 12.30
N ASN A 268 16.98 1.82 13.10
CA ASN A 268 15.56 1.79 13.42
C ASN A 268 14.66 1.96 12.17
N SER A 269 14.97 2.92 11.29
CA SER A 269 14.21 3.16 10.06
C SER A 269 14.30 1.97 9.10
N TYR A 270 15.51 1.42 8.92
CA TYR A 270 15.71 0.22 8.10
C TYR A 270 14.94 -0.97 8.65
N MET A 271 15.12 -1.27 9.94
CA MET A 271 14.49 -2.44 10.55
C MET A 271 12.96 -2.29 10.64
N THR A 272 12.44 -1.08 10.90
CA THR A 272 10.98 -0.83 10.86
C THR A 272 10.40 -1.10 9.47
N ALA A 273 11.11 -0.72 8.40
CA ALA A 273 10.70 -1.06 7.04
C ALA A 273 10.83 -2.57 6.74
N ALA A 274 11.89 -3.21 7.24
CA ALA A 274 12.17 -4.62 6.96
C ALA A 274 11.22 -5.62 7.63
N VAL A 275 10.72 -5.32 8.84
CA VAL A 275 9.93 -6.28 9.65
C VAL A 275 8.60 -5.72 10.18
N GLY A 276 8.22 -4.48 9.83
CA GLY A 276 7.09 -3.79 10.47
C GLY A 276 5.71 -4.46 10.29
N THR A 277 5.55 -5.30 9.25
CA THR A 277 4.32 -6.05 8.95
C THR A 277 4.37 -7.53 9.35
N TRP A 278 5.51 -8.01 9.88
CA TRP A 278 5.66 -9.37 10.38
C TRP A 278 4.63 -9.67 11.47
N ASN A 279 4.05 -10.87 11.39
CA ASN A 279 2.82 -11.22 12.11
C ASN A 279 2.74 -12.70 12.52
N GLN A 280 3.86 -13.44 12.49
CA GLN A 280 3.94 -14.87 12.81
C GLN A 280 5.02 -15.14 13.87
N ALA A 281 4.86 -16.20 14.67
CA ALA A 281 5.82 -16.55 15.73
C ALA A 281 7.19 -16.96 15.14
N GLU A 282 7.17 -17.55 13.95
CA GLU A 282 8.30 -17.92 13.13
C GLU A 282 9.17 -16.71 12.77
N ASN A 283 8.56 -15.53 12.57
CA ASN A 283 9.28 -14.28 12.29
C ASN A 283 10.13 -13.83 13.49
N ILE A 284 9.57 -13.92 14.71
CA ILE A 284 10.29 -13.60 15.95
C ILE A 284 11.46 -14.58 16.14
N LYS A 285 11.23 -15.87 15.85
CA LYS A 285 12.28 -16.89 15.93
C LYS A 285 13.40 -16.65 14.91
N GLU A 286 13.08 -16.37 13.64
CA GLU A 286 14.08 -16.07 12.62
C GLU A 286 14.96 -14.88 13.03
N MET A 287 14.35 -13.85 13.62
CA MET A 287 15.09 -12.71 14.17
C MET A 287 16.03 -13.14 15.31
N ASP A 288 15.55 -13.90 16.30
CA ASP A 288 16.39 -14.35 17.41
C ASP A 288 17.54 -15.26 16.97
N ASP A 289 17.28 -16.22 16.08
CA ASP A 289 18.26 -17.15 15.54
C ASP A 289 19.36 -16.41 14.75
N PHE A 290 19.01 -15.36 13.99
CA PHE A 290 19.99 -14.54 13.26
C PHE A 290 20.78 -13.58 14.17
N ILE A 291 20.08 -12.85 15.05
CA ILE A 291 20.70 -11.83 15.92
C ILE A 291 21.68 -12.47 16.91
N ALA A 292 21.46 -13.71 17.34
CA ALA A 292 22.42 -14.47 18.15
C ALA A 292 23.78 -14.73 17.45
N GLY A 293 23.86 -14.58 16.13
CA GLY A 293 25.07 -14.77 15.34
C GLY A 293 25.88 -13.51 15.04
N ILE A 294 25.42 -12.32 15.44
CA ILE A 294 26.05 -11.03 15.12
C ILE A 294 26.27 -10.16 16.35
N GLU A 295 27.26 -9.27 16.30
CA GLU A 295 27.50 -8.28 17.35
C GLU A 295 26.71 -6.99 17.06
N LEU A 296 25.85 -6.57 17.99
CA LEU A 296 25.06 -5.33 17.91
C LEU A 296 25.35 -4.42 19.12
N SER A 297 25.30 -3.11 18.88
CA SER A 297 25.32 -2.12 19.95
C SER A 297 24.09 -2.24 20.86
N GLY A 298 24.19 -1.72 22.09
CA GLY A 298 23.05 -1.70 23.03
C GLY A 298 21.82 -0.99 22.46
N ASP A 299 22.02 0.08 21.68
CA ASP A 299 20.93 0.82 21.02
C ASP A 299 20.28 0.00 19.91
N ASN A 300 21.07 -0.71 19.08
CA ASN A 300 20.53 -1.58 18.04
C ASN A 300 19.80 -2.79 18.64
N LEU A 301 20.28 -3.34 19.75
CA LEU A 301 19.56 -4.36 20.52
C LEU A 301 18.26 -3.82 21.10
N ALA A 302 18.20 -2.56 21.54
CA ALA A 302 16.96 -1.94 22.00
C ALA A 302 15.93 -1.81 20.86
N VAL A 303 16.36 -1.42 19.66
CA VAL A 303 15.54 -1.39 18.43
C VAL A 303 14.96 -2.78 18.12
N ILE A 304 15.80 -3.82 18.09
CA ILE A 304 15.37 -5.21 17.86
C ILE A 304 14.33 -5.64 18.91
N ASN A 305 14.57 -5.37 20.19
CA ASN A 305 13.65 -5.74 21.27
C ASN A 305 12.30 -4.99 21.18
N GLU A 306 12.26 -3.76 20.69
CA GLU A 306 10.99 -3.04 20.47
C GLU A 306 10.24 -3.59 19.26
N LEU A 307 10.94 -3.88 18.16
CA LEU A 307 10.32 -4.49 16.97
C LEU A 307 9.74 -5.87 17.29
N LYS A 308 10.41 -6.69 18.11
CA LYS A 308 9.84 -7.96 18.60
C LYS A 308 8.50 -7.77 19.35
N LYS A 309 8.34 -6.71 20.14
CA LYS A 309 7.06 -6.40 20.79
C LYS A 309 5.99 -6.01 19.78
N ASN A 310 6.36 -5.23 18.75
CA ASN A 310 5.42 -4.83 17.69
C ASN A 310 4.96 -6.05 16.88
N ILE A 311 5.86 -6.98 16.56
CA ILE A 311 5.53 -8.27 15.91
C ILE A 311 4.60 -9.10 16.81
N GLN A 312 4.87 -9.16 18.12
CA GLN A 312 3.96 -9.85 19.06
C GLN A 312 2.57 -9.19 19.09
N GLN A 313 2.49 -7.86 19.07
CA GLN A 313 1.21 -7.14 18.98
C GLN A 313 0.47 -7.45 17.67
N ASN A 314 1.17 -7.60 16.55
CA ASN A 314 0.58 -8.02 15.27
C ASN A 314 0.02 -9.46 15.36
N ILE A 315 0.77 -10.40 15.94
CA ILE A 315 0.34 -11.79 16.20
C ILE A 315 -0.92 -11.79 17.07
N ASP A 316 -0.91 -11.09 18.21
CA ASP A 316 -2.02 -11.03 19.17
C ASP A 316 -3.27 -10.38 18.54
N TRP A 317 -3.06 -9.36 17.71
CA TRP A 317 -4.14 -8.71 16.95
C TRP A 317 -4.76 -9.66 15.94
N LEU A 318 -3.97 -10.42 15.17
CA LEU A 318 -4.51 -11.41 14.23
C LEU A 318 -5.30 -12.47 14.97
N ALA A 319 -4.71 -13.08 16.00
CA ALA A 319 -5.36 -14.12 16.81
C ALA A 319 -6.71 -13.66 17.40
N LYS A 320 -6.83 -12.38 17.77
CA LYS A 320 -8.06 -11.80 18.31
C LYS A 320 -9.12 -11.45 17.25
N ASN A 321 -8.73 -10.95 16.08
CA ASN A 321 -9.67 -10.32 15.14
C ASN A 321 -9.94 -11.16 13.87
N ARG A 322 -9.07 -12.12 13.54
CA ARG A 322 -9.08 -12.86 12.27
C ARG A 322 -10.43 -13.46 11.93
N ASP A 323 -10.95 -14.35 12.78
CA ASP A 323 -12.10 -15.18 12.42
C ASP A 323 -13.37 -14.33 12.22
N GLU A 324 -13.49 -13.22 12.96
CA GLU A 324 -14.60 -12.27 12.84
C GLU A 324 -14.54 -11.50 11.51
N ILE A 325 -13.36 -10.98 11.16
CA ILE A 325 -13.10 -10.30 9.89
C ILE A 325 -13.37 -11.25 8.72
N MET A 326 -12.83 -12.46 8.77
CA MET A 326 -12.96 -13.44 7.69
C MET A 326 -14.42 -13.88 7.50
N THR A 327 -15.16 -14.11 8.58
CA THR A 327 -16.59 -14.45 8.50
C THR A 327 -17.41 -13.33 7.85
N ALA A 328 -17.16 -12.07 8.22
CA ALA A 328 -17.86 -10.93 7.62
C ALA A 328 -17.48 -10.71 6.15
N ILE A 329 -16.20 -10.86 5.80
CA ILE A 329 -15.75 -10.80 4.40
C ILE A 329 -16.33 -11.92 3.55
N GLU A 330 -16.47 -13.14 4.09
CA GLU A 330 -17.09 -14.25 3.35
C GLU A 330 -18.58 -14.06 3.08
N GLN A 331 -19.29 -13.34 3.95
CA GLN A 331 -20.68 -12.93 3.72
C GLN A 331 -20.76 -11.83 2.64
N GLU A 332 -19.83 -10.86 2.67
CA GLU A 332 -19.74 -9.79 1.66
C GLU A 332 -19.10 -10.23 0.33
N LEU A 333 -18.62 -11.47 0.21
CA LEU A 333 -18.08 -12.05 -1.05
C LEU A 333 -19.03 -13.04 -1.73
N GLN A 334 -20.16 -13.36 -1.10
CA GLN A 334 -21.32 -14.03 -1.71
C GLN A 334 -22.15 -13.03 -2.55
#